data_AF-A0A317HK82-F1
#
_entry.id   AF-A0A317HK82-F1
#
_cell.length_a   1.000
_cell.length_b   1.000
_cell.length_c   1.000
_cell.angle_alpha   90.00
_cell.angle_beta   90.00
_cell.angle_gamma   90.00
#
_symmetry.space_group_name_H-M   'P 1'
#
loop_
_entity.id
_entity.type
_entity.pdbx_description
1 polymer ?
#
loop_
_entity_poly.entity_id
_entity_poly.type
_entity_poly.pdbx_seq_one_letter_code
_entity_poly.pdbx_strand_id
1 'polypeptide(L)'
;MRTLTLRIAKHLRPFFGAHRLTDITTPLVRVFMTQRQAAGAANATINRELITLKRMCTLAVQDRTLTTKPYIPLLKEQNIRRGFFEPDHCRTMLNHLPPHMRGIAGFAFVTGWRTPSEILPLEWRHVDWQAREVRLDAGATKNGEGRVFPFTTALGAVLEDQRHL
;
A
#
# COMPACT_ATOMS: atom_id res chain seq x y z
N MET A 1 10.57 5.65 -0.90
CA MET A 1 10.78 7.08 -1.22
C MET A 1 10.34 7.49 -2.64
N ARG A 2 10.53 6.67 -3.69
CA ARG A 2 10.24 7.02 -5.10
C ARG A 2 8.87 7.65 -5.37
N THR A 3 7.79 7.17 -4.74
CA THR A 3 6.43 7.68 -4.96
C THR A 3 6.21 9.10 -4.42
N LEU A 4 6.89 9.48 -3.33
CA LEU A 4 6.78 10.82 -2.75
C LEU A 4 7.42 11.86 -3.68
N THR A 5 8.63 11.59 -4.14
CA THR A 5 9.37 12.45 -5.09
C THR A 5 8.55 12.69 -6.36
N LEU A 6 7.90 11.65 -6.88
CA LEU A 6 7.04 11.78 -8.07
C LEU A 6 5.83 12.68 -7.82
N ARG A 7 5.15 12.57 -6.67
CA ARG A 7 4.02 13.45 -6.33
C ARG A 7 4.45 14.91 -6.21
N ILE A 8 5.59 15.14 -5.57
CA ILE A 8 6.15 16.48 -5.43
C ILE A 8 6.47 17.05 -6.81
N ALA A 9 7.24 16.33 -7.62
CA ALA A 9 7.68 16.81 -8.93
C ALA A 9 6.52 17.00 -9.93
N LYS A 10 5.53 16.09 -9.95
CA LYS A 10 4.45 16.12 -10.95
C LYS A 10 3.26 16.98 -10.57
N HIS A 11 2.98 17.18 -9.28
CA HIS A 11 1.71 17.78 -8.86
C HIS A 11 1.89 18.94 -7.88
N LEU A 12 2.65 18.75 -6.79
CA LEU A 12 2.77 19.81 -5.79
C LEU A 12 3.67 20.96 -6.26
N ARG A 13 4.84 20.66 -6.84
CA ARG A 13 5.78 21.69 -7.29
C ARG A 13 5.24 22.51 -8.47
N PRO A 14 4.62 21.91 -9.51
CA PRO A 14 4.07 22.69 -10.62
C PRO A 14 2.94 23.65 -10.19
N PHE A 15 2.14 23.27 -9.18
CA PHE A 15 1.03 24.10 -8.72
C PHE A 15 1.45 25.09 -7.62
N PHE A 16 2.10 24.60 -6.55
CA PHE A 16 2.44 25.42 -5.37
C PHE A 16 3.85 26.03 -5.42
N GLY A 17 4.72 25.60 -6.33
CA GLY A 17 6.14 25.95 -6.29
C GLY A 17 6.46 27.43 -6.53
N ALA A 18 5.53 28.18 -7.10
CA ALA A 18 5.64 29.64 -7.28
C ALA A 18 5.10 30.43 -6.07
N HIS A 19 4.44 29.77 -5.12
CA HIS A 19 3.86 30.41 -3.93
C HIS A 19 4.80 30.27 -2.74
N ARG A 20 4.88 31.33 -1.93
CA ARG A 20 5.49 31.19 -0.58
C ARG A 20 4.57 30.33 0.27
N LEU A 21 5.13 29.63 1.26
CA LEU A 21 4.32 28.82 2.18
C LEU A 21 3.26 29.65 2.93
N THR A 22 3.53 30.93 3.19
CA THR A 22 2.58 31.90 3.78
C THR A 22 1.39 32.20 2.89
N ASP A 23 1.55 32.05 1.57
CA ASP A 23 0.53 32.39 0.57
C ASP A 23 -0.33 31.17 0.22
N ILE A 24 0.05 29.98 0.71
CA ILE A 24 -0.73 28.77 0.57
C ILE A 24 -1.90 28.84 1.56
N THR A 25 -3.06 29.21 1.04
CA THR A 25 -4.30 29.36 1.81
C THR A 25 -5.26 28.21 1.57
N THR A 26 -6.24 28.03 2.46
CA THR A 26 -7.31 27.04 2.29
C THR A 26 -8.04 27.17 0.94
N PRO A 27 -8.40 28.37 0.43
CA PRO A 27 -8.96 28.52 -0.90
C PRO A 27 -8.03 28.02 -2.02
N LEU A 28 -6.74 28.34 -1.96
CA LEU A 28 -5.77 27.87 -2.97
C LEU A 28 -5.67 26.33 -2.99
N VAL A 29 -5.72 25.70 -1.81
CA VAL A 29 -5.77 24.24 -1.68
C VAL A 29 -7.04 23.66 -2.33
N ARG A 30 -8.19 24.32 -2.18
CA ARG A 30 -9.43 23.89 -2.85
C ARG A 30 -9.33 24.01 -4.37
N VAL A 31 -8.69 25.06 -4.89
CA VAL A 31 -8.41 25.18 -6.34
C VAL A 31 -7.57 24.00 -6.82
N PHE A 32 -6.51 23.65 -6.09
CA PHE A 32 -5.71 22.47 -6.41
C PHE A 32 -6.55 21.18 -6.43
N MET A 33 -7.42 20.97 -5.44
CA MET A 33 -8.30 19.80 -5.39
C MET A 33 -9.19 19.71 -6.62
N THR A 34 -9.85 20.81 -6.98
CA THR A 34 -10.73 20.88 -8.16
C THR A 34 -9.96 20.58 -9.44
N GLN A 35 -8.76 21.17 -9.61
CA GLN A 35 -7.93 20.91 -10.79
C GLN A 35 -7.50 19.44 -10.88
N ARG A 36 -7.14 18.81 -9.75
CA ARG A 36 -6.75 17.40 -9.74
C ARG A 36 -7.92 16.47 -10.02
N GLN A 37 -9.12 16.79 -9.52
CA GLN A 37 -10.34 16.05 -9.84
C GLN A 37 -10.69 16.18 -11.33
N ALA A 38 -10.58 17.38 -11.90
CA ALA A 38 -10.77 17.60 -13.34
C ALA A 38 -9.75 16.82 -14.19
N ALA A 39 -8.53 16.63 -13.69
CA ALA A 39 -7.51 15.78 -14.30
C ALA A 39 -7.72 14.27 -14.06
N GLY A 40 -8.87 13.85 -13.52
CA GLY A 40 -9.24 12.45 -13.33
C GLY A 40 -8.54 11.75 -12.14
N ALA A 41 -7.86 12.50 -11.26
CA ALA A 41 -7.22 11.88 -10.10
C ALA A 41 -8.26 11.44 -9.07
N ALA A 42 -8.14 10.19 -8.60
CA ALA A 42 -8.97 9.70 -7.51
C ALA A 42 -8.76 10.52 -6.22
N ASN A 43 -9.82 10.72 -5.44
CA ASN A 43 -9.78 11.45 -4.17
C ASN A 43 -8.67 10.94 -3.23
N ALA A 44 -8.44 9.63 -3.19
CA ALA A 44 -7.40 9.02 -2.36
C ALA A 44 -5.97 9.36 -2.85
N THR A 45 -5.78 9.62 -4.13
CA THR A 45 -4.51 10.09 -4.70
C THR A 45 -4.28 11.56 -4.32
N ILE A 46 -5.30 12.40 -4.49
CA ILE A 46 -5.28 13.81 -4.11
C ILE A 46 -5.00 13.96 -2.62
N ASN A 47 -5.68 13.19 -1.77
CA ASN A 47 -5.45 13.20 -0.33
C ASN A 47 -4.00 12.86 0.04
N ARG A 48 -3.37 11.91 -0.66
CA ARG A 48 -1.96 11.59 -0.43
C ARG A 48 -1.01 12.73 -0.84
N GLU A 49 -1.36 13.51 -1.86
CA GLU A 49 -0.66 14.74 -2.23
C GLU A 49 -0.87 15.82 -1.14
N LEU A 50 -2.10 16.01 -0.67
CA LEU A 50 -2.44 16.98 0.37
C LEU A 50 -1.85 16.64 1.75
N ILE A 51 -1.75 15.36 2.11
CA ILE A 51 -1.06 14.90 3.33
C ILE A 51 0.43 15.26 3.25
N THR A 52 1.02 15.19 2.06
CA THR A 52 2.41 15.62 1.84
C THR A 52 2.55 17.12 2.10
N LEU A 53 1.69 17.94 1.49
CA LEU A 53 1.65 19.39 1.73
C LEU A 53 1.42 19.72 3.21
N LYS A 54 0.49 19.01 3.86
CA LYS A 54 0.21 19.17 5.29
C LYS A 54 1.43 18.86 6.16
N ARG A 55 2.21 17.82 5.82
CA ARG A 55 3.46 17.50 6.52
C ARG A 55 4.51 18.60 6.31
N MET A 56 4.63 19.15 5.10
CA MET A 56 5.53 20.28 4.82
C MET A 56 5.19 21.50 5.69
N CYS A 57 3.92 21.90 5.75
CA CYS A 57 3.49 23.02 6.60
C CYS A 57 3.71 22.73 8.10
N THR A 58 3.47 21.50 8.56
CA THR A 58 3.76 21.11 9.94
C THR A 58 5.25 21.25 10.26
N LEU A 59 6.14 20.78 9.38
CA LEU A 59 7.59 20.92 9.58
C LEU A 59 8.01 22.39 9.62
N ALA A 60 7.50 23.21 8.70
CA ALA A 60 7.78 24.65 8.68
C ALA A 60 7.37 25.37 9.98
N VAL A 61 6.23 24.97 10.58
CA VAL A 61 5.81 25.49 11.89
C VAL A 61 6.74 25.02 13.01
N GLN A 62 7.17 23.75 13.00
CA GLN A 62 8.12 23.22 13.98
C GLN A 62 9.46 23.96 13.93
N ASP A 63 9.92 24.27 12.71
CA ASP A 63 11.15 25.03 12.46
C ASP A 63 10.97 26.55 12.63
N ARG A 64 9.77 27.01 13.02
CA ARG A 64 9.40 28.43 13.20
C ARG A 64 9.58 29.29 11.93
N THR A 65 9.63 28.66 10.76
CA THR A 65 9.65 29.34 9.44
C THR A 65 8.26 29.71 8.95
N LEU A 66 7.23 29.12 9.56
CA LEU A 66 5.82 29.45 9.35
C LEU A 66 5.13 29.64 10.70
N THR A 67 4.38 30.74 10.86
CA THR A 67 3.70 31.04 12.13
C THR A 67 2.49 30.13 12.35
N THR A 68 1.65 29.97 11.32
CA THR A 68 0.45 29.13 11.37
C THR A 68 0.28 28.37 10.06
N LYS A 69 -0.21 27.14 10.15
CA LYS A 69 -0.53 26.34 8.95
C LYS A 69 -1.96 26.61 8.49
N PRO A 70 -2.22 26.65 7.17
CA PRO A 70 -3.57 26.70 6.66
C PRO A 70 -4.35 25.42 7.00
N TYR A 71 -5.67 25.52 7.00
CA TYR A 71 -6.51 24.33 7.03
C TYR A 71 -6.46 23.64 5.66
N ILE A 72 -5.99 22.40 5.63
CA ILE A 72 -5.90 21.58 4.42
C ILE A 72 -6.99 20.51 4.52
N PRO A 73 -8.15 20.69 3.84
CA PRO A 73 -9.22 19.71 3.84
C PRO A 73 -8.79 18.45 3.10
N LEU A 74 -9.36 17.30 3.48
CA LEU A 74 -9.23 16.05 2.75
C LEU A 74 -10.58 15.70 2.11
N LEU A 75 -10.52 15.12 0.91
CA LEU A 75 -11.69 14.65 0.18
C LEU A 75 -12.22 13.35 0.81
N LYS A 76 -13.54 13.14 0.72
CA LYS A 76 -14.15 11.85 1.10
C LYS A 76 -13.64 10.75 0.18
N GLU A 77 -13.07 9.70 0.76
CA GLU A 77 -12.62 8.51 0.03
C GLU A 77 -13.73 7.45 0.03
N GLN A 78 -14.02 6.87 -1.12
CA GLN A 78 -14.93 5.72 -1.25
C GLN A 78 -14.14 4.48 -1.65
N ASN A 79 -13.18 4.08 -0.80
CA ASN A 79 -12.28 2.95 -1.06
C ASN A 79 -12.80 1.64 -0.44
N ILE A 80 -14.09 1.38 -0.54
CA ILE A 80 -14.66 0.14 -0.05
C ILE A 80 -14.20 -0.98 -0.99
N ARG A 81 -13.39 -1.91 -0.47
CA ARG A 81 -13.00 -3.10 -1.22
C ARG A 81 -14.23 -3.97 -1.45
N ARG A 82 -14.52 -4.29 -2.70
CA ARG A 82 -15.63 -5.16 -3.14
C ARG A 82 -15.06 -6.29 -4.00
N GLY A 83 -15.79 -7.39 -4.10
CA GLY A 83 -15.42 -8.54 -4.95
C GLY A 83 -14.35 -9.41 -4.28
N PHE A 84 -14.69 -10.04 -3.16
CA PHE A 84 -13.85 -11.06 -2.54
C PHE A 84 -14.03 -12.39 -3.29
N PHE A 85 -12.96 -13.17 -3.36
CA PHE A 85 -13.01 -14.51 -3.90
C PHE A 85 -13.62 -15.46 -2.87
N GLU A 86 -14.53 -16.31 -3.34
CA GLU A 86 -14.99 -17.49 -2.60
C GLU A 86 -14.06 -18.67 -2.93
N PRO A 87 -14.06 -19.76 -2.15
CA PRO A 87 -13.21 -20.92 -2.39
C PRO A 87 -13.29 -21.46 -3.83
N ASP A 88 -14.48 -21.54 -4.41
CA ASP A 88 -14.68 -22.02 -5.78
C ASP A 88 -14.16 -21.05 -6.84
N HIS A 89 -14.31 -19.75 -6.60
CA HIS A 89 -13.73 -18.72 -7.47
C HIS A 89 -12.21 -18.82 -7.48
N CYS A 90 -11.60 -19.02 -6.30
CA CYS A 90 -10.15 -19.15 -6.17
C CYS A 90 -9.64 -20.40 -6.89
N ARG A 91 -10.28 -21.56 -6.68
CA ARG A 91 -9.94 -22.80 -7.37
C ARG A 91 -9.99 -22.66 -8.89
N THR A 92 -11.05 -22.04 -9.41
CA THR A 92 -11.21 -21.78 -10.84
C THR A 92 -10.10 -20.88 -11.37
N MET A 93 -9.81 -19.79 -10.65
CA MET A 93 -8.72 -18.87 -11.01
C MET A 93 -7.36 -19.57 -11.06
N LEU A 94 -7.04 -20.40 -10.05
CA LEU A 94 -5.77 -21.12 -9.98
C LEU A 94 -5.54 -22.05 -11.18
N ASN A 95 -6.60 -22.68 -11.70
CA ASN A 95 -6.51 -23.55 -12.88
C ASN A 95 -6.13 -22.79 -14.16
N HIS A 96 -6.48 -21.50 -14.25
CA HIS A 96 -6.12 -20.65 -15.38
C HIS A 96 -4.76 -19.96 -15.24
N LEU A 97 -4.12 -20.04 -14.06
CA LEU A 97 -2.81 -19.44 -13.84
C LEU A 97 -1.67 -20.33 -14.37
N PRO A 98 -0.57 -19.74 -14.86
CA PRO A 98 0.67 -20.45 -15.12
C PRO A 98 1.15 -21.18 -13.85
N PRO A 99 1.78 -22.37 -13.97
CA PRO A 99 2.18 -23.18 -12.82
C PRO A 99 2.95 -22.40 -11.74
N HIS A 100 3.93 -21.58 -12.14
CA HIS A 100 4.75 -20.78 -11.23
C HIS A 100 3.99 -19.70 -10.43
N MET A 101 2.77 -19.32 -10.82
CA MET A 101 1.94 -18.34 -10.09
C MET A 101 0.92 -18.99 -9.17
N ARG A 102 0.63 -20.29 -9.34
CA ARG A 102 -0.43 -20.98 -8.59
C ARG A 102 -0.11 -21.03 -7.10
N GLY A 103 1.13 -21.39 -6.74
CA GLY A 103 1.56 -21.43 -5.34
C GLY A 103 1.43 -20.06 -4.67
N ILE A 104 1.87 -19.00 -5.35
CA ILE A 104 1.80 -17.61 -4.85
C ILE A 104 0.34 -17.20 -4.60
N ALA A 105 -0.55 -17.43 -5.57
CA ALA A 105 -1.96 -17.03 -5.46
C ALA A 105 -2.72 -17.87 -4.42
N GLY A 106 -2.47 -19.19 -4.38
CA GLY A 106 -3.07 -20.09 -3.39
C GLY A 106 -2.62 -19.72 -1.97
N PHE A 107 -1.33 -19.45 -1.78
CA PHE A 107 -0.79 -19.00 -0.51
C PHE A 107 -1.45 -17.68 -0.07
N ALA A 108 -1.57 -16.71 -0.97
CA ALA A 108 -2.23 -15.43 -0.68
C ALA A 108 -3.70 -15.61 -0.28
N PHE A 109 -4.42 -16.51 -0.93
CA PHE A 109 -5.82 -16.80 -0.61
C PHE A 109 -5.97 -17.44 0.78
N VAL A 110 -5.12 -18.42 1.11
CA VAL A 110 -5.20 -19.13 2.39
C VAL A 110 -4.76 -18.26 3.57
N THR A 111 -3.69 -17.48 3.39
CA THR A 111 -3.04 -16.76 4.50
C THR A 111 -3.46 -15.30 4.61
N GLY A 112 -3.96 -14.70 3.52
CA GLY A 112 -4.20 -13.26 3.43
C GLY A 112 -2.93 -12.41 3.44
N TRP A 113 -1.74 -13.02 3.27
CA TRP A 113 -0.47 -12.30 3.26
C TRP A 113 -0.30 -11.49 1.97
N ARG A 114 0.45 -10.38 2.06
CA ARG A 114 0.69 -9.47 0.94
C ARG A 114 1.68 -10.05 -0.05
N THR A 115 1.27 -10.21 -1.30
CA THR A 115 2.12 -10.79 -2.35
C THR A 115 3.50 -10.12 -2.45
N PRO A 116 3.64 -8.79 -2.64
CA PRO A 116 4.94 -8.21 -2.95
C PRO A 116 5.92 -8.17 -1.77
N SER A 117 5.41 -7.95 -0.56
CA SER A 117 6.25 -7.68 0.62
C SER A 117 6.33 -8.83 1.61
N GLU A 118 5.42 -9.80 1.53
CA GLU A 118 5.30 -10.88 2.52
C GLU A 118 5.43 -12.26 1.87
N ILE A 119 4.92 -12.48 0.65
CA ILE A 119 4.96 -13.81 0.01
C ILE A 119 6.17 -13.98 -0.92
N LEU A 120 6.39 -13.04 -1.84
CA LEU A 120 7.51 -13.14 -2.80
C LEU A 120 8.90 -13.20 -2.13
N PRO A 121 9.15 -12.55 -0.98
CA PRO A 121 10.42 -12.67 -0.27
C PRO A 121 10.56 -13.96 0.57
N LEU A 122 9.54 -14.83 0.64
CA LEU A 122 9.64 -16.06 1.41
C LEU A 122 10.65 -17.02 0.79
N GLU A 123 11.27 -17.79 1.67
CA GLU A 123 12.29 -18.79 1.36
C GLU A 123 11.95 -20.07 2.11
N TRP A 124 12.43 -21.22 1.64
CA TRP A 124 12.13 -22.50 2.28
C TRP A 124 12.57 -22.60 3.75
N ARG A 125 13.59 -21.83 4.17
CA ARG A 125 13.99 -21.73 5.59
C ARG A 125 12.91 -21.16 6.51
N HIS A 126 11.94 -20.43 5.95
CA HIS A 126 10.80 -19.87 6.67
C HIS A 126 9.66 -20.89 6.87
N VAL A 127 9.75 -22.07 6.24
CA VAL A 127 8.76 -23.14 6.34
C VAL A 127 9.28 -24.21 7.30
N ASP A 128 8.68 -24.31 8.47
CA ASP A 128 8.95 -25.37 9.43
C ASP A 128 7.94 -26.52 9.22
N TRP A 129 8.40 -27.55 8.51
CA TRP A 129 7.59 -28.73 8.21
C TRP A 129 7.30 -29.59 9.45
N GLN A 130 8.17 -29.55 10.46
CA GLN A 130 8.01 -30.35 11.67
C GLN A 130 7.05 -29.65 12.64
N ALA A 131 7.27 -28.36 12.90
CA ALA A 131 6.37 -27.55 13.73
C ALA A 131 5.03 -27.24 13.02
N ARG A 132 4.96 -27.50 11.71
CA ARG A 132 3.80 -27.20 10.87
C ARG A 132 3.47 -25.70 10.86
N GLU A 133 4.43 -24.85 10.51
CA GLU A 133 4.26 -23.39 10.49
C GLU A 133 5.06 -22.69 9.38
N VAL A 134 4.59 -21.54 8.92
CA VAL A 134 5.34 -20.60 8.08
C VAL A 134 5.60 -19.32 8.85
N ARG A 135 6.85 -18.87 8.90
CA ARG A 135 7.28 -17.73 9.70
C ARG A 135 7.89 -16.62 8.84
N LEU A 136 7.34 -15.42 8.95
CA LEU A 136 8.01 -14.20 8.50
C LEU A 136 8.93 -13.71 9.62
N ASP A 137 10.22 -13.62 9.32
CA ASP A 137 11.21 -13.11 10.25
C ASP A 137 10.88 -11.67 10.69
N ALA A 138 11.17 -11.37 11.96
CA ALA A 138 11.10 -10.01 12.49
C ALA A 138 12.06 -9.11 11.68
N GLY A 139 11.53 -8.02 11.12
CA GLY A 139 12.28 -7.12 10.22
C GLY A 139 11.99 -7.32 8.72
N ALA A 140 11.36 -8.41 8.31
CA ALA A 140 10.84 -8.58 6.94
C ALA A 140 9.54 -7.77 6.71
N THR A 141 8.80 -7.48 7.78
CA THR A 141 7.60 -6.63 7.73
C THR A 141 7.94 -5.19 8.10
N LYS A 142 7.23 -4.23 7.48
CA LYS A 142 7.40 -2.79 7.72
C LYS A 142 7.25 -2.36 9.19
N ASN A 143 6.58 -3.17 10.01
CA ASN A 143 6.29 -2.87 11.40
C ASN A 143 7.19 -3.66 12.39
N GLY A 144 8.13 -4.47 11.90
CA GLY A 144 9.07 -5.22 12.75
C GLY A 144 8.48 -6.45 13.45
N GLU A 145 7.16 -6.65 13.39
CA GLU A 145 6.51 -7.84 13.96
C GLU A 145 6.60 -9.01 12.97
N GLY A 146 7.27 -10.08 13.40
CA GLY A 146 7.22 -11.38 12.73
C GLY A 146 5.79 -11.94 12.75
N ARG A 147 5.45 -12.75 11.75
CA ARG A 147 4.13 -13.39 11.65
C ARG A 147 4.30 -14.87 11.46
N VAL A 148 3.54 -15.64 12.23
CA VAL A 148 3.45 -17.08 12.09
C VAL A 148 2.08 -17.42 11.51
N PHE A 149 2.06 -18.29 10.51
CA PHE A 149 0.83 -18.88 10.00
C PHE A 149 0.91 -20.40 10.14
N PRO A 150 -0.07 -21.05 10.80
CA PRO A 150 -0.05 -22.50 10.99
C PRO A 150 -0.30 -23.23 9.67
N PHE A 151 0.30 -24.40 9.50
CA PHE A 151 0.09 -25.28 8.34
C PHE A 151 -1.31 -25.88 8.36
N THR A 152 -2.28 -25.14 7.84
CA THR A 152 -3.60 -25.68 7.50
C THR A 152 -3.44 -26.73 6.39
N THR A 153 -4.43 -27.62 6.26
CA THR A 153 -4.45 -28.62 5.17
C THR A 153 -4.31 -27.96 3.80
N ALA A 154 -4.98 -26.83 3.59
CA ALA A 154 -4.92 -26.08 2.34
C ALA A 154 -3.53 -25.48 2.09
N LEU A 155 -2.86 -24.93 3.13
CA LEU A 155 -1.51 -24.41 2.99
C LEU A 155 -0.48 -25.52 2.73
N GLY A 156 -0.69 -26.69 3.35
CA GLY A 156 0.05 -27.95 3.11
C GLY A 156 0.18 -28.25 1.63
N ALA A 157 -0.97 -28.46 0.99
CA ALA A 157 -1.05 -28.78 -0.42
C ALA A 157 -0.36 -27.73 -1.30
N VAL A 158 -0.59 -26.44 -1.03
CA VAL A 158 0.04 -25.35 -1.79
C VAL A 158 1.56 -25.38 -1.71
N LEU A 159 2.13 -25.64 -0.52
CA LEU A 159 3.58 -25.66 -0.32
C LEU A 159 4.24 -26.92 -0.87
N GLU A 160 3.56 -28.07 -0.79
CA GLU A 160 4.02 -29.32 -1.41
C GLU A 160 4.07 -29.18 -2.93
N ASP A 161 2.98 -28.73 -3.56
CA ASP A 161 2.91 -28.50 -5.00
C ASP A 161 4.00 -27.54 -5.49
N GLN A 162 4.23 -26.45 -4.75
CA GLN A 162 5.25 -25.46 -5.09
C GLN A 162 6.68 -25.99 -4.98
N ARG A 163 6.93 -27.00 -4.13
CA ARG A 163 8.27 -27.61 -3.96
C ARG A 163 8.66 -28.51 -5.13
N HIS A 164 7.68 -28.99 -5.89
CA HIS A 164 7.86 -29.90 -7.02
C HIS A 164 7.91 -29.20 -8.39
N LEU A 165 7.72 -27.86 -8.42
CA LEU A 165 7.88 -27.02 -9.60
C LEU A 165 9.34 -26.59 -9.81
#